data_AF-A0A849AJF5-F1
#
_entry.id   AF-A0A849AJF5-F1
#
_cell.length_a   1.000
_cell.length_b   1.000
_cell.length_c   1.000
_cell.angle_alpha   90.00
_cell.angle_beta   90.00
_cell.angle_gamma   90.00
#
_symmetry.space_group_name_H-M   'P 1'
#
loop_
_entity.id
_entity.type
_entity.pdbx_description
1 polymer ?
#
loop_
_entity_poly.entity_id
_entity_poly.type
_entity_poly.pdbx_seq_one_letter_code
_entity_poly.pdbx_strand_id
1 'polypeptide(L)' 'MFWSLVALVVAVVVVVGFLRVIRPKLREQRHRAWERDGLLPHQVDPHAPRQDDDPDTRRP' A
#
# COMPACT_ATOMS: atom_id res chain seq x y z
N MET A 1 14.45 -29.04 20.39
CA MET A 1 13.24 -28.23 20.70
C MET A 1 13.50 -26.73 20.62
N PHE A 2 14.50 -26.18 21.32
CA PHE A 2 14.80 -24.73 21.29
C PHE A 2 15.15 -24.20 19.89
N TRP A 3 15.97 -24.93 19.14
CA TRP A 3 16.35 -24.59 17.76
C TRP A 3 15.17 -24.43 16.81
N SER A 4 14.15 -25.28 16.95
CA SER A 4 12.92 -25.20 16.13
C SER A 4 12.12 -23.94 16.46
N LEU A 5 12.07 -23.55 17.73
CA LEU A 5 11.41 -22.33 18.18
C LEU A 5 12.13 -21.08 17.63
N VAL A 6 13.47 -21.06 17.71
CA VAL A 6 14.30 -19.98 17.17
C VAL A 6 14.12 -19.85 15.66
N ALA A 7 14.16 -20.97 14.93
CA ALA A 7 13.95 -20.97 13.48
C ALA A 7 12.54 -20.45 13.09
N LEU A 8 11.51 -20.84 13.86
CA LEU A 8 10.15 -20.37 13.63
C LEU A 8 10.02 -18.85 13.86
N VAL A 9 10.60 -18.33 14.94
CA VAL A 9 10.58 -16.88 15.23
C VAL A 9 11.29 -16.09 14.14
N VAL A 10 12.46 -16.55 13.70
CA VAL A 10 13.20 -15.91 12.59
C VAL A 10 12.37 -15.91 11.31
N ALA A 11 11.76 -17.05 10.96
CA ALA A 11 10.92 -17.15 9.77
C ALA A 11 9.73 -16.17 9.82
N VAL A 12 9.05 -16.05 10.96
CA VAL A 12 7.94 -15.10 11.15
C VAL A 12 8.41 -13.66 11.00
N VAL A 13 9.52 -13.28 11.62
CA VAL A 13 10.08 -11.91 11.52
C VAL A 13 10.44 -11.58 10.07
N VAL A 14 11.05 -12.50 9.34
CA VAL A 14 11.40 -12.33 7.92
C VAL A 14 10.13 -12.13 7.08
N VAL A 15 9.11 -12.96 7.26
CA VAL A 15 7.85 -12.85 6.51
C VAL A 15 7.13 -11.55 6.81
N VAL A 16 7.00 -11.16 8.08
CA VAL A 16 6.33 -9.91 8.45
C VAL A 16 7.09 -8.70 7.94
N GLY A 17 8.42 -8.68 8.06
CA GLY A 17 9.27 -7.62 7.50
C GLY A 17 9.12 -7.52 5.98
N PHE A 18 9.17 -8.65 5.29
CA PHE A 18 9.00 -8.73 3.84
C PHE A 18 7.62 -8.23 3.39
N LEU A 19 6.54 -8.67 4.05
CA LEU A 19 5.18 -8.22 3.75
C LEU A 19 4.99 -6.72 4.01
N ARG A 20 5.62 -6.18 5.07
CA ARG A 20 5.57 -4.74 5.38
C ARG A 20 6.28 -3.89 4.32
N VAL A 21 7.34 -4.40 3.71
CA VAL A 21 8.08 -3.71 2.64
C VAL A 21 7.39 -3.85 1.28
N ILE A 22 6.77 -5.01 1.02
CA ILE A 22 6.12 -5.29 -0.28
C ILE A 22 4.74 -4.66 -0.40
N ARG A 23 3.92 -4.68 0.66
CA ARG A 23 2.58 -4.05 0.64
C ARG A 23 2.57 -2.61 0.12
N PRO A 24 3.44 -1.68 0.58
CA PRO A 24 3.42 -0.31 0.07
C PRO A 24 3.87 -0.25 -1.40
N LYS A 25 4.89 -1.02 -1.79
CA LYS A 25 5.35 -1.07 -3.19
C LYS A 25 4.30 -1.62 -4.15
N LEU A 26 3.49 -2.61 -3.73
CA LEU A 26 2.41 -3.14 -4.56
C LEU A 26 1.28 -2.13 -4.76
N ARG A 27 0.95 -1.33 -3.74
CA ARG A 27 -0.04 -0.25 -3.89
C ARG A 27 0.43 0.78 -4.91
N GLU A 28 1.70 1.17 -4.85
CA GLU A 28 2.26 2.16 -5.76
C GLU A 28 2.37 1.63 -7.21
N GLN A 29 2.77 0.38 -7.40
CA GLN A 29 2.78 -0.26 -8.72
C GLN A 29 1.39 -0.40 -9.31
N ARG A 30 0.40 -0.79 -8.50
CA ARG A 30 -1.00 -0.89 -8.93
C ARG A 30 -1.58 0.48 -9.29
N HIS A 31 -1.24 1.52 -8.54
CA HIS A 31 -1.65 2.89 -8.86
C HIS A 31 -1.03 3.38 -10.19
N ARG A 32 0.26 3.10 -10.42
CA ARG A 32 0.91 3.41 -11.71
C ARG A 32 0.35 2.61 -12.88
N ALA A 33 -0.08 1.37 -12.66
CA ALA A 33 -0.75 0.57 -13.68
C ALA A 33 -2.10 1.18 -14.05
N TRP A 34 -2.90 1.54 -13.04
CA TRP A 34 -4.18 2.24 -13.24
C TRP A 34 -4.03 3.61 -13.91
N GLU A 35 -2.94 4.32 -13.61
CA GLU A 35 -2.62 5.60 -14.25
C GLU A 35 -2.31 5.46 -15.74
N ARG A 36 -1.56 4.42 -16.13
CA ARG A 36 -1.28 4.14 -17.55
C ARG A 36 -2.53 3.72 -18.31
N ASP A 37 -3.41 2.98 -17.66
CA ASP A 37 -4.62 2.44 -18.28
C ASP A 37 -5.80 3.44 -18.30
N GLY A 38 -5.61 4.66 -17.78
CA GLY A 38 -6.68 5.66 -17.76
C GLY A 38 -7.77 5.38 -16.72
N LEU A 39 -7.51 4.47 -15.77
CA LEU A 39 -8.49 3.94 -14.81
C LEU A 39 -8.46 4.65 -13.46
N LEU A 40 -7.80 5.81 -13.38
CA LEU A 40 -7.81 6.59 -12.15
C LEU A 40 -9.22 7.11 -11.87
N PRO A 41 -9.66 7.17 -10.60
CA PRO A 41 -11.00 7.64 -10.25
C PRO A 41 -11.36 9.00 -10.87
N HIS A 42 -10.41 9.95 -10.93
CA HIS A 42 -10.62 11.26 -11.54
C HIS A 42 -10.64 11.27 -13.08
N GLN A 43 -10.24 10.17 -13.74
CA GLN A 43 -10.30 9.98 -15.18
C GLN A 43 -11.57 9.26 -15.62
N VAL A 44 -12.10 8.36 -14.77
CA VAL A 44 -13.29 7.55 -15.08
C VAL A 44 -14.57 8.14 -14.47
N ASP A 45 -14.47 8.84 -13.35
CA ASP A 45 -15.60 9.43 -12.63
C ASP A 45 -15.42 10.96 -12.49
N PRO A 46 -16.22 11.77 -13.20
CA PRO A 46 -16.20 13.24 -13.09
C PRO A 46 -16.57 13.76 -11.69
N HIS A 47 -17.17 12.91 -10.84
CA HIS A 47 -17.61 13.24 -9.48
C HIS A 47 -16.71 12.64 -8.39
N ALA A 48 -15.61 11.98 -8.74
CA ALA A 48 -14.66 11.49 -7.74
C ALA A 48 -14.12 12.68 -6.91
N PRO A 49 -14.19 12.62 -5.57
CA PRO A 49 -13.66 13.68 -4.72
C PRO A 49 -12.17 13.82 -4.98
N ARG A 50 -11.72 15.01 -5.41
CA ARG A 50 -10.29 15.28 -5.52
C ARG A 50 -9.72 15.30 -4.10
N GLN A 51 -8.53 14.76 -3.92
CA GLN A 51 -7.85 14.80 -2.63
C GLN A 51 -7.59 16.24 -2.15
N ASP A 52 -7.61 17.20 -3.07
CA ASP A 52 -7.53 18.64 -2.81
C ASP A 52 -8.83 19.25 -2.25
N ASP A 53 -9.96 18.55 -2.39
CA ASP A 53 -11.28 18.97 -1.89
C ASP A 53 -11.52 18.50 -0.45
N ASP A 54 -10.56 17.81 0.18
CA ASP A 54 -10.66 17.41 1.59
C ASP A 54 -10.25 18.59 2.51
N PRO A 55 -11.21 19.28 3.15
CA PRO A 55 -10.91 20.41 4.03
C PRO A 55 -10.15 20.01 5.31
N ASP A 56 -9.98 18.71 5.59
CA ASP A 56 -9.30 18.23 6.80
C ASP A 56 -7.76 18.25 6.67
N THR A 57 -7.22 18.37 5.45
CA THR A 57 -5.75 18.52 5.23
C THR A 57 -5.25 19.94 5.55
N ARG A 58 -6.14 20.86 5.95
CA ARG A 58 -5.85 22.26 6.26
C ARG A 58 -5.77 22.57 7.76
N ARG A 59 -5.53 21.57 8.63
CA ARG A 59 -5.20 21.84 10.04
C ARG A 59 -3.68 21.85 10.23
N PRO A 60 -3.12 22.95 10.78
CA PRO A 60 -1.68 23.19 10.92
C PRO A 60 -0.99 22.26 11.91
#